data_AF-A0A963XME3-F1
#
_entry.id   AF-A0A963XME3-F1
#
_cell.length_a   1.000
_cell.length_b   1.000
_cell.length_c   1.000
_cell.angle_alpha   90.00
_cell.angle_beta   90.00
_cell.angle_gamma   90.00
#
_symmetry.space_group_name_H-M   'P 1'
#
loop_
_entity.id
_entity.type
_entity.pdbx_description
1 polymer ?
#
loop_
_entity_poly.entity_id
_entity_poly.type
_entity_poly.pdbx_seq_one_letter_code
_entity_poly.pdbx_strand_id
1 'polypeptide(L)'
;MAEDAAPIAPEKNVPATAVPKAEAPAKTGANGAKKDAAGPKHFPTVNADAIREAFETGTYPYTNKLGVRQYEAEKAKLQAELLKVQLWAQETGQ
;
A
#
# COMPACT_ATOMS: atom_id res chain seq x y z
N MET A 1 -41.12 4.34 -30.61
CA MET A 1 -39.76 4.78 -30.25
C MET A 1 -39.08 3.59 -29.61
N ALA A 2 -38.24 2.89 -30.37
CA ALA A 2 -37.54 1.70 -29.94
C ALA A 2 -36.04 1.95 -30.10
N GLU A 3 -35.27 1.78 -29.02
CA GLU A 3 -33.84 1.48 -28.99
C GLU A 3 -33.64 0.69 -27.68
N ASP A 4 -33.83 -0.62 -27.70
CA ASP A 4 -32.89 -1.70 -28.07
C ASP A 4 -31.67 -1.79 -27.13
N ALA A 5 -31.44 -3.00 -26.63
CA ALA A 5 -30.50 -3.31 -25.56
C ALA A 5 -29.18 -3.92 -26.09
N ALA A 6 -28.10 -3.68 -25.32
CA ALA A 6 -26.82 -4.42 -25.24
C ALA A 6 -25.66 -3.96 -26.17
N PRO A 7 -24.38 -4.33 -25.90
CA PRO A 7 -23.66 -4.53 -24.63
C PRO A 7 -22.30 -3.79 -24.58
N ILE A 8 -21.88 -3.23 -23.44
CA ILE A 8 -20.48 -2.76 -23.30
C ILE A 8 -19.57 -3.90 -22.83
N ALA A 9 -18.85 -4.51 -23.78
CA ALA A 9 -17.65 -5.31 -23.50
C ALA A 9 -16.48 -4.38 -23.12
N PRO A 10 -15.46 -4.86 -22.37
CA PRO A 10 -14.43 -3.99 -21.80
C PRO A 10 -13.41 -3.56 -22.88
N GLU A 11 -13.50 -2.30 -23.29
CA GLU A 11 -12.50 -1.69 -24.18
C GLU A 11 -11.21 -1.42 -23.41
N LYS A 12 -10.20 -2.22 -23.75
CA LYS A 12 -8.81 -2.04 -23.34
C LYS A 12 -8.24 -0.78 -24.01
N ASN A 13 -8.47 0.41 -23.45
CA ASN A 13 -7.58 1.54 -23.70
C ASN A 13 -7.80 2.67 -22.69
N VAL A 14 -6.93 2.78 -21.68
CA VAL A 14 -6.70 4.05 -21.00
C VAL A 14 -5.42 4.66 -21.57
N PRO A 15 -5.47 5.89 -22.12
CA PRO A 15 -4.32 6.52 -22.73
C PRO A 15 -3.24 6.79 -21.68
N ALA A 16 -2.01 6.37 -22.01
CA ALA A 16 -0.81 6.59 -21.25
C ALA A 16 -0.60 8.09 -20.99
N THR A 17 -0.98 8.53 -19.78
CA THR A 17 -0.45 9.77 -19.21
C THR A 17 0.83 9.38 -18.50
N ALA A 18 1.96 9.76 -19.10
CA ALA A 18 3.29 9.46 -18.62
C ALA A 18 3.50 10.01 -17.20
N VAL A 19 3.47 9.12 -16.21
CA VAL A 19 4.17 9.34 -14.95
C VAL A 19 5.66 9.33 -15.26
N PRO A 20 6.45 10.36 -14.89
CA PRO A 20 7.88 10.28 -15.08
C PRO A 20 8.37 9.12 -14.23
N LYS A 21 9.04 8.17 -14.90
CA LYS A 21 9.78 7.09 -14.28
C LYS A 21 10.89 7.72 -13.44
N ALA A 22 10.59 7.96 -12.17
CA ALA A 22 11.58 8.31 -11.17
C ALA A 22 12.55 7.14 -11.08
N GLU A 23 13.76 7.40 -11.58
CA GLU A 23 14.91 6.54 -11.50
C GLU A 23 15.21 6.29 -10.02
N ALA A 24 15.01 5.04 -9.59
CA ALA A 24 15.38 4.62 -8.25
C ALA A 24 16.91 4.57 -8.16
N PRO A 25 17.57 5.31 -7.26
CA PRO A 25 18.98 5.05 -7.00
C PRO A 25 19.08 3.72 -6.26
N ALA A 26 19.79 2.78 -6.88
CA ALA A 26 20.13 1.50 -6.28
C ALA A 26 21.34 1.66 -5.34
N LYS A 27 21.27 0.90 -4.24
CA LYS A 27 22.34 0.37 -3.34
C LYS A 27 22.53 1.18 -2.04
N THR A 28 22.22 0.63 -0.86
CA THR A 28 23.00 -0.43 -0.17
C THR A 28 22.10 -1.13 0.87
N GLY A 29 22.13 -2.43 1.15
CA GLY A 29 23.14 -3.44 0.82
C GLY A 29 22.57 -4.84 0.63
N ALA A 30 23.23 -5.56 -0.28
CA ALA A 30 23.15 -7.00 -0.36
C ALA A 30 24.15 -7.59 0.64
N ASN A 31 23.66 -8.36 1.61
CA ASN A 31 24.29 -9.63 1.95
C ASN A 31 23.26 -10.56 2.61
N GLY A 32 23.03 -11.70 1.98
CA GLY A 32 22.05 -12.69 2.40
C GLY A 32 22.51 -13.46 3.63
N ALA A 33 21.54 -13.85 4.46
CA ALA A 33 21.57 -15.12 5.15
C ALA A 33 20.13 -15.50 5.43
N LYS A 34 19.71 -16.70 5.02
CA LYS A 34 18.55 -17.35 5.61
C LYS A 34 18.78 -17.37 7.13
N LYS A 35 18.06 -16.55 7.87
CA LYS A 35 17.91 -16.63 9.32
C LYS A 35 16.45 -16.38 9.61
N ASP A 36 15.76 -17.50 9.78
CA ASP A 36 14.55 -17.73 10.55
C ASP A 36 13.35 -16.82 10.26
N ALA A 37 12.19 -17.44 10.04
CA ALA A 37 10.91 -16.81 9.74
C ALA A 37 10.30 -16.01 10.91
N ALA A 38 11.11 -15.26 11.65
CA ALA A 38 10.70 -14.35 12.71
C ALA A 38 11.00 -12.92 12.27
N GLY A 39 9.96 -12.10 12.15
CA GLY A 39 10.10 -10.67 11.88
C GLY A 39 10.92 -9.94 12.95
N PRO A 40 11.21 -8.64 12.76
CA PRO A 40 12.01 -7.87 13.70
C PRO A 40 11.35 -7.89 15.09
N LYS A 41 12.09 -8.39 16.10
CA LYS A 41 11.65 -8.45 17.50
C LYS A 41 11.63 -7.07 18.18
N HIS A 42 12.30 -6.10 17.56
CA HIS A 42 12.34 -4.71 17.98
C HIS A 42 12.06 -3.82 16.78
N PHE A 43 11.12 -2.89 16.96
CA PHE A 43 10.86 -1.84 15.99
C PHE A 43 11.90 -0.72 16.18
N PRO A 44 12.39 -0.12 15.09
CA PRO A 44 13.27 1.04 15.21
C PRO A 44 12.51 2.18 15.88
N THR A 45 13.06 2.72 16.98
CA THR A 45 12.61 3.99 17.55
C THR A 45 13.18 5.12 16.71
N VAL A 46 12.35 5.68 15.82
CA VAL A 46 12.76 6.73 14.89
C VAL A 46 12.68 8.09 15.58
N ASN A 47 13.75 8.89 15.52
CA ASN A 47 13.74 10.28 16.00
C ASN A 47 13.31 11.25 14.88
N ALA A 48 13.00 12.49 15.23
CA ALA A 48 12.47 13.48 14.28
C ALA A 48 13.41 13.77 13.10
N ASP A 49 14.73 13.74 13.34
CA ASP A 49 15.73 13.97 12.30
C ASP A 49 15.79 12.82 11.29
N ALA A 50 15.75 11.57 11.76
CA ALA A 50 15.67 10.40 10.87
C ALA A 50 14.36 10.36 10.08
N ILE A 51 13.26 10.86 10.66
CA ILE A 51 11.99 11.03 9.93
C ILE A 51 12.16 12.06 8.81
N ARG A 52 12.73 13.23 9.10
CA ARG A 52 12.98 14.29 8.10
C ARG A 52 13.87 13.79 6.96
N GLU A 53 14.98 13.15 7.30
CA GLU A 53 15.90 12.58 6.30
C GLU A 53 15.22 11.50 5.45
N ALA A 54 14.42 10.62 6.06
CA ALA A 54 13.65 9.60 5.32
C ALA A 54 12.64 10.23 4.36
N PHE A 55 12.00 11.34 4.73
CA PHE A 55 11.10 12.08 3.84
C PHE A 55 11.84 12.74 2.68
N GLU A 56 12.99 13.36 2.94
CA GLU A 56 13.79 14.05 1.93
C GLU A 56 14.47 13.06 0.95
N THR A 57 14.94 11.92 1.46
CA THR A 57 15.63 10.90 0.67
C THR A 57 14.70 9.85 0.07
N GLY A 58 13.45 9.77 0.55
CA GLY A 58 12.51 8.70 0.22
C GLY A 58 12.89 7.34 0.82
N THR A 59 13.82 7.30 1.78
CA THR A 59 14.30 6.05 2.40
C THR A 59 13.23 5.47 3.32
N TYR A 60 12.74 4.27 2.99
CA TYR A 60 11.76 3.58 3.82
C TYR A 60 12.41 3.02 5.11
N PRO A 61 11.85 3.26 6.31
CA PRO A 61 12.51 2.94 7.59
C PRO A 61 12.50 1.45 7.95
N TYR A 62 11.95 0.59 7.09
CA TYR A 62 11.94 -0.85 7.28
C TYR A 62 12.76 -1.56 6.21
N THR A 63 13.63 -2.44 6.68
CA THR A 63 14.50 -3.24 5.81
C THR A 63 13.72 -4.26 5.00
N ASN A 64 12.62 -4.79 5.54
CA ASN A 64 11.83 -5.86 4.93
C ASN A 64 10.39 -5.41 4.69
N LYS A 65 9.78 -5.92 3.61
CA LYS A 65 8.35 -5.79 3.37
C LYS A 65 7.55 -6.65 4.37
N LEU A 66 6.32 -6.23 4.68
CA LEU A 66 5.40 -7.01 5.49
C LEU A 66 5.05 -8.34 4.78
N GLY A 67 4.94 -9.43 5.55
CA GLY A 67 4.55 -10.72 5.02
C GLY A 67 3.11 -10.72 4.50
N VAL A 68 2.87 -11.30 3.32
CA VAL A 68 1.56 -11.28 2.64
C VAL A 68 0.42 -11.80 3.52
N ARG A 69 0.62 -12.92 4.22
CA ARG A 69 -0.40 -13.51 5.10
C ARG A 69 -0.81 -12.57 6.24
N GLN A 70 0.15 -11.90 6.88
CA GLN A 70 -0.14 -10.95 7.95
C GLN A 70 -0.83 -9.70 7.39
N TYR A 71 -0.32 -9.21 6.26
CA TYR A 71 -0.91 -8.08 5.54
C TYR A 71 -2.37 -8.32 5.18
N GLU A 72 -2.71 -9.46 4.58
CA GLU A 72 -4.08 -9.77 4.15
C GLU A 72 -5.04 -9.96 5.31
N ALA A 73 -4.58 -10.59 6.39
CA ALA A 73 -5.36 -10.74 7.61
C ALA A 73 -5.72 -9.38 8.22
N GLU A 74 -4.74 -8.47 8.32
CA GLU A 74 -4.96 -7.14 8.88
C GLU A 74 -5.82 -6.28 7.95
N LYS A 75 -5.59 -6.38 6.64
CA LYS A 75 -6.39 -5.69 5.61
C LYS A 75 -7.87 -6.06 5.72
N ALA A 76 -8.20 -7.34 5.90
CA ALA A 76 -9.59 -7.78 6.02
C ALA A 76 -10.28 -7.20 7.28
N LYS A 77 -9.58 -7.12 8.41
CA LYS A 77 -10.10 -6.48 9.62
C LYS A 77 -10.39 -5.00 9.38
N LEU A 78 -9.43 -4.29 8.78
CA LEU A 78 -9.60 -2.86 8.45
C LEU A 78 -10.77 -2.63 7.51
N GLN A 79 -10.98 -3.51 6.52
CA GLN A 79 -12.15 -3.46 5.65
C GLN A 79 -13.46 -3.62 6.43
N ALA A 80 -13.52 -4.53 7.39
CA ALA A 80 -14.70 -4.68 8.25
C ALA A 80 -14.94 -3.42 9.10
N GLU A 81 -13.89 -2.81 9.66
CA GLU A 81 -14.03 -1.54 10.38
C GLU A 81 -14.49 -0.40 9.48
N LEU A 82 -13.98 -0.30 8.25
CA LEU A 82 -14.43 0.70 7.28
C LEU A 82 -15.92 0.54 6.95
N LEU A 83 -16.40 -0.69 6.79
CA LEU A 83 -17.81 -0.96 6.57
C LEU A 83 -18.68 -0.53 7.76
N LYS A 84 -18.20 -0.72 9.00
CA LYS A 84 -18.91 -0.23 10.19
C LYS A 84 -19.01 1.29 10.19
N VAL A 85 -17.92 1.99 9.88
CA VAL A 85 -17.90 3.46 9.80
C VAL A 85 -18.86 3.94 8.70
N GLN A 86 -18.88 3.28 7.55
CA GLN A 86 -19.80 3.62 6.46
C GLN A 86 -21.27 3.47 6.88
N LEU A 87 -21.61 2.38 7.58
CA LEU A 87 -22.96 2.19 8.09
C LEU A 87 -23.32 3.28 9.12
N TRP A 88 -22.41 3.58 10.05
CA TRP A 88 -22.61 4.64 11.03
C TRP A 88 -22.83 6.03 10.38
N ALA A 89 -22.05 6.38 9.36
CA ALA A 89 -22.19 7.64 8.64
C ALA A 89 -23.57 7.74 7.97
N GLN A 90 -24.04 6.64 7.36
CA GLN A 90 -25.38 6.55 6.76
C GLN A 90 -26.50 6.68 7.80
N GLU A 91 -26.35 6.03 8.96
CA GLU A 91 -27.35 6.07 10.03
C GLU A 91 -27.43 7.44 10.73
N THR A 92 -26.29 8.13 10.87
CA THR A 92 -26.20 9.41 11.58
C THR A 92 -26.35 10.64 10.66
N GLY A 93 -26.27 10.45 9.34
CA GLY A 93 -26.35 11.53 8.36
C GLY A 93 -25.12 12.43 8.33
N GLN A 94 -23.95 11.90 8.71
CA GLN A 94 -22.65 12.58 8.62
C GLN A 94 -21.92 12.27 7.32
#